data_AF-A0A7K3GLA9-F1
#
_entry.id   AF-A0A7K3GLA9-F1
#
_cell.length_a   1.000
_cell.length_b   1.000
_cell.length_c   1.000
_cell.angle_alpha   90.00
_cell.angle_beta   90.00
_cell.angle_gamma   90.00
#
_symmetry.space_group_name_H-M   'P 1'
#
loop_
_entity.id
_entity.type
_entity.pdbx_description
1 polymer ?
#
loop_
_entity_poly.entity_id
_entity_poly.type
_entity_poly.pdbx_seq_one_letter_code
_entity_poly.pdbx_strand_id
1 'polypeptide(L)'
;MPEHPRVVLLRPLVKSPLIEVGEYSYYDDPDDATAFETRNVLYHYGPEKLVIGRFCALGTGTRFLMNGANHRMDGPSTFPFPSMGGSWSEHFDLLTGLPGRGDTVVGNDVWFGHGATVMPGVRIGHGAIVGAGSVVTRDVPDYGIVGGNPARLVRTRFSDEDVARLLAVAWWDWPVSLITEHVRTIMSGTIEDLEAAAPRGRRG
;
A
#
# COMPACT_ATOMS: atom_id res chain seq x y z
N MET A 1 -12.69 6.34 26.18
CA MET A 1 -11.57 5.68 26.87
C MET A 1 -10.36 6.56 26.66
N PRO A 2 -9.74 7.09 27.72
CA PRO A 2 -8.62 8.00 27.57
C PRO A 2 -7.41 7.19 27.03
N GLU A 3 -6.72 7.76 26.04
CA GLU A 3 -5.42 7.34 25.48
C GLU A 3 -5.33 6.51 24.19
N HIS A 4 -6.44 6.05 23.58
CA HIS A 4 -6.35 5.40 22.25
C HIS A 4 -6.85 6.32 21.13
N PRO A 5 -5.96 7.06 20.43
CA PRO A 5 -6.33 7.74 19.20
C PRO A 5 -6.59 6.68 18.13
N ARG A 6 -7.87 6.38 17.92
CA ARG A 6 -8.39 5.46 16.90
C ARG A 6 -7.74 5.65 15.51
N VAL A 7 -7.29 6.86 15.19
CA VAL A 7 -6.60 7.19 13.94
C VAL A 7 -5.19 7.67 14.25
N VAL A 8 -4.20 7.09 13.58
CA VAL A 8 -2.79 7.47 13.73
C VAL A 8 -2.13 7.71 12.37
N LEU A 9 -1.20 8.66 12.32
CA LEU A 9 -0.28 8.81 11.20
C LEU A 9 0.77 7.69 11.26
N LEU A 10 1.01 7.02 10.13
CA LEU A 10 1.87 5.84 10.09
C LEU A 10 3.36 6.20 10.13
N ARG A 11 3.79 7.23 9.40
CA ARG A 11 5.21 7.57 9.25
C ARG A 11 5.97 7.69 10.58
N PRO A 12 5.46 8.34 11.65
CA PRO A 12 6.16 8.42 12.94
C PRO A 12 6.23 7.10 13.72
N LEU A 13 5.39 6.11 13.38
CA LEU A 13 5.29 4.84 14.09
C LEU A 13 6.17 3.74 13.50
N VAL A 14 6.53 3.88 12.22
CA VAL A 14 7.34 2.90 11.50
C VAL A 14 8.78 2.91 12.03
N LYS A 15 9.27 1.73 12.41
CA LYS A 15 10.62 1.49 12.94
C LYS A 15 11.42 0.56 12.04
N SER A 16 10.77 -0.32 11.29
CA SER A 16 11.44 -1.24 10.40
C SER A 16 12.13 -0.50 9.25
N PRO A 17 13.41 -0.77 8.93
CA PRO A 17 14.07 -0.19 7.76
C PRO A 17 13.54 -0.74 6.43
N LEU A 18 12.70 -1.79 6.47
CA LEU A 18 12.06 -2.39 5.31
C LEU A 18 10.65 -1.86 5.05
N ILE A 19 10.16 -0.94 5.87
CA ILE A 19 8.86 -0.29 5.69
C ILE A 19 9.10 1.19 5.47
N GLU A 20 8.58 1.73 4.37
CA GLU A 20 8.65 3.14 4.02
C GLU A 20 7.23 3.68 3.93
N VAL A 21 6.93 4.77 4.64
CA VAL A 21 5.59 5.38 4.61
C VAL A 21 5.69 6.89 4.41
N GLY A 22 4.95 7.39 3.42
CA GLY A 22 4.82 8.80 3.10
C GLY A 22 4.08 9.60 4.17
N GLU A 23 4.20 10.93 4.10
CA GLU A 23 3.51 11.85 5.01
C GLU A 23 1.99 11.76 4.87
N TYR A 24 1.28 12.05 5.97
CA TYR A 24 -0.18 12.10 6.06
C TYR A 24 -0.93 10.79 5.82
N SER A 25 -0.24 9.71 5.45
CA SER A 25 -0.83 8.37 5.39
C SER A 25 -1.17 7.87 6.78
N TYR A 26 -2.41 7.42 6.97
CA TYR A 26 -2.97 7.07 8.27
C TYR A 26 -3.62 5.69 8.29
N TYR A 27 -3.76 5.14 9.48
CA TYR A 27 -4.52 3.93 9.75
C TYR A 27 -5.59 4.18 10.82
N ASP A 28 -6.81 3.72 10.58
CA ASP A 28 -7.94 3.73 11.54
C ASP A 28 -8.12 2.33 12.13
N ASP A 29 -7.96 2.18 13.44
CA ASP A 29 -8.26 0.95 14.18
C ASP A 29 -8.83 1.28 15.56
N PRO A 30 -10.05 0.81 15.90
CA PRO A 30 -10.63 1.02 17.22
C PRO A 30 -9.91 0.25 18.34
N ASP A 31 -9.14 -0.80 18.02
CA ASP A 31 -8.45 -1.62 19.02
C ASP A 31 -7.07 -1.07 19.35
N ASP A 32 -6.18 -1.03 18.36
CA ASP A 32 -4.81 -0.52 18.51
C ASP A 32 -4.19 -0.17 17.16
N ALA A 33 -4.39 1.09 16.74
CA ALA A 33 -3.84 1.59 15.49
C ALA A 33 -2.30 1.76 15.55
N THR A 34 -1.71 1.86 16.75
CA THR A 34 -0.26 2.05 16.91
C THR A 34 0.54 0.79 16.60
N ALA A 35 -0.10 -0.38 16.66
CA ALA A 35 0.50 -1.67 16.36
C ALA A 35 0.43 -2.06 14.87
N PHE A 36 0.28 -1.09 13.95
CA PHE A 36 0.18 -1.34 12.50
C PHE A 36 1.29 -2.26 11.96
N GLU A 37 2.56 -2.00 12.31
CA GLU A 37 3.68 -2.81 11.80
C GLU A 37 3.54 -4.30 12.14
N THR A 38 3.06 -4.65 13.34
CA THR A 38 3.00 -6.04 13.80
C THR A 38 1.65 -6.71 13.52
N ARG A 39 0.56 -5.94 13.42
CA ARG A 39 -0.80 -6.46 13.20
C ARG A 39 -1.23 -6.43 11.74
N ASN A 40 -0.63 -5.58 10.92
CA ASN A 40 -1.07 -5.32 9.55
C ASN A 40 -0.01 -5.64 8.50
N VAL A 41 1.29 -5.68 8.86
CA VAL A 41 2.36 -6.13 7.97
C VAL A 41 2.78 -7.54 8.37
N LEU A 42 2.31 -8.54 7.63
CA LEU A 42 2.41 -9.95 7.99
C LEU A 42 3.53 -10.63 7.20
N TYR A 43 4.24 -11.56 7.85
CA TYR A 43 5.28 -12.40 7.22
C TYR A 43 6.48 -11.62 6.64
N HIS A 44 6.84 -10.49 7.25
CA HIS A 44 7.92 -9.62 6.78
C HIS A 44 9.29 -10.07 7.29
N TYR A 45 9.73 -11.27 6.88
CA TYR A 45 11.03 -11.84 7.26
C TYR A 45 12.07 -11.79 6.12
N GLY A 46 11.64 -11.45 4.90
CA GLY A 46 12.48 -11.33 3.71
C GLY A 46 13.03 -9.92 3.49
N PRO A 47 13.90 -9.72 2.47
CA PRO A 47 14.53 -8.43 2.20
C PRO A 47 13.61 -7.42 1.50
N GLU A 48 12.44 -7.86 1.01
CA GLU A 48 11.53 -7.01 0.25
C GLU A 48 10.92 -5.91 1.12
N LYS A 49 10.66 -4.77 0.52
CA LYS A 49 10.08 -3.62 1.20
C LYS A 49 8.56 -3.59 1.09
N LEU A 50 7.93 -2.98 2.09
CA LEU A 50 6.60 -2.39 1.96
C LEU A 50 6.78 -0.88 1.79
N VAL A 51 6.35 -0.35 0.66
CA VAL A 51 6.38 1.09 0.39
C VAL A 51 4.94 1.60 0.32
N ILE A 52 4.59 2.58 1.15
CA ILE A 52 3.30 3.25 1.14
C ILE A 52 3.52 4.74 0.85
N GLY A 53 2.85 5.26 -0.17
CA GLY A 53 2.91 6.66 -0.54
C GLY A 53 2.34 7.61 0.51
N ARG A 54 2.18 8.87 0.11
CA ARG A 54 1.60 9.96 0.90
C ARG A 54 0.07 9.98 0.78
N PHE A 55 -0.58 10.53 1.79
CA PHE A 55 -2.04 10.76 1.81
C PHE A 55 -2.88 9.50 1.60
N CYS A 56 -2.39 8.33 2.00
CA CYS A 56 -3.18 7.09 1.95
C CYS A 56 -4.11 6.98 3.16
N ALA A 57 -5.31 6.45 2.93
CA ALA A 57 -6.32 6.18 3.95
C ALA A 57 -6.51 4.68 4.13
N LEU A 58 -6.04 4.13 5.25
CA LEU A 58 -6.15 2.69 5.54
C LEU A 58 -7.25 2.42 6.56
N GLY A 59 -8.33 1.77 6.13
CA GLY A 59 -9.40 1.33 7.00
C GLY A 59 -8.98 0.16 7.89
N THR A 60 -9.66 0.00 9.03
CA THR A 60 -9.42 -1.07 10.00
C THR A 60 -9.29 -2.44 9.35
N GLY A 61 -8.28 -3.20 9.75
CA GLY A 61 -8.04 -4.55 9.25
C GLY A 61 -7.42 -4.62 7.85
N THR A 62 -6.97 -3.50 7.28
CA THR A 62 -6.13 -3.51 6.07
C THR A 62 -4.84 -4.27 6.33
N ARG A 63 -4.52 -5.31 5.56
CA ARG A 63 -3.32 -6.15 5.76
C ARG A 63 -2.46 -6.23 4.51
N PHE A 64 -1.16 -6.28 4.71
CA PHE A 64 -0.14 -6.54 3.70
C PHE A 64 0.54 -7.86 4.03
N LEU A 65 0.39 -8.85 3.17
CA LEU A 65 1.15 -10.10 3.26
C LEU A 65 2.47 -9.89 2.51
N MET A 66 3.57 -10.11 3.20
CA MET A 66 4.93 -10.02 2.65
C MET A 66 5.45 -11.41 2.27
N ASN A 67 6.61 -11.46 1.60
CA ASN A 67 7.13 -12.67 0.96
C ASN A 67 7.64 -13.77 1.92
N GLY A 68 7.83 -13.47 3.20
CA GLY A 68 8.55 -14.35 4.13
C GLY A 68 7.84 -15.68 4.48
N ALA A 69 6.58 -15.86 4.06
CA ALA A 69 5.84 -17.11 4.23
C ALA A 69 5.54 -17.81 2.88
N ASN A 70 6.33 -17.54 1.84
CA ASN A 70 6.19 -18.25 0.57
C ASN A 70 6.57 -19.73 0.73
N HIS A 71 5.74 -20.61 0.16
CA HIS A 71 5.97 -22.05 0.13
C HIS A 71 6.32 -22.51 -1.28
N ARG A 72 7.12 -23.57 -1.35
CA ARG A 72 7.42 -24.26 -2.60
C ARG A 72 6.14 -24.86 -3.19
N MET A 73 5.91 -24.70 -4.50
CA MET A 73 4.70 -25.17 -5.20
C MET A 73 4.98 -26.03 -6.44
N ASP A 74 6.25 -26.16 -6.84
CA ASP A 74 6.73 -26.96 -7.98
C ASP A 74 7.05 -28.42 -7.62
N GLY A 75 6.90 -28.79 -6.34
CA GLY A 75 7.13 -30.14 -5.83
C GLY A 75 5.85 -30.81 -5.27
N PRO A 76 5.95 -32.08 -4.83
CA PRO A 76 4.80 -32.84 -4.33
C PRO A 76 4.31 -32.42 -2.93
N SER A 77 5.08 -31.60 -2.20
CA SER A 77 4.74 -31.12 -0.86
C SER A 77 4.99 -29.62 -0.76
N THR A 78 4.09 -28.92 -0.08
CA THR A 78 4.26 -27.51 0.32
C THR A 78 4.81 -27.38 1.75
N PHE A 79 5.02 -28.50 2.47
CA PHE A 79 5.50 -28.47 3.84
C PHE A 79 6.95 -27.96 3.91
N PRO A 80 7.26 -26.93 4.72
CA PRO A 80 8.60 -26.34 4.77
C PRO A 80 9.50 -27.14 5.72
N PHE A 81 9.84 -28.39 5.35
CA PHE A 81 10.69 -29.28 6.15
C PHE A 81 11.94 -28.58 6.72
N PRO A 82 12.70 -27.78 5.95
CA PRO A 82 13.92 -27.17 6.48
C PRO A 82 13.68 -26.19 7.63
N SER A 83 12.50 -25.55 7.68
CA SER A 83 12.13 -24.62 8.76
C SER A 83 11.76 -25.32 10.08
N MET A 84 11.52 -26.64 10.07
CA MET A 84 11.16 -27.40 11.29
C MET A 84 12.38 -27.86 12.10
N GLY A 85 13.60 -27.63 11.58
CA GLY A 85 14.85 -27.96 12.27
C GLY A 85 15.28 -29.42 12.15
N GLY A 86 16.24 -29.82 12.99
CA GLY A 86 16.85 -31.15 12.92
C GLY A 86 17.67 -31.36 11.64
N SER A 87 17.77 -32.61 11.18
CA SER A 87 18.49 -32.94 9.95
C SER A 87 17.85 -32.30 8.70
N TRP A 88 16.57 -31.92 8.75
CA TRP A 88 15.93 -31.22 7.64
C TRP A 88 16.51 -29.83 7.39
N SER A 89 17.12 -29.20 8.42
CA SER A 89 17.73 -27.87 8.28
C SER A 89 18.97 -27.85 7.38
N GLU A 90 19.58 -29.01 7.11
CA GLU A 90 20.68 -29.17 6.14
C GLU A 90 20.24 -28.86 4.70
N HIS A 91 18.92 -28.80 4.44
CA HIS A 91 18.33 -28.53 3.14
C HIS A 91 17.72 -27.11 3.01
N PHE A 92 18.30 -26.12 3.71
CA PHE A 92 17.79 -24.73 3.70
C PHE A 92 17.92 -24.03 2.33
N ASP A 93 18.73 -24.57 1.43
CA ASP A 93 18.80 -24.19 0.01
C ASP A 93 17.43 -24.32 -0.69
N LEU A 94 16.60 -25.28 -0.27
CA LEU A 94 15.25 -25.48 -0.80
C LEU A 94 14.28 -24.32 -0.49
N LEU A 95 14.60 -23.47 0.49
CA LEU A 95 13.81 -22.30 0.88
C LEU A 95 14.43 -20.99 0.39
N THR A 96 15.75 -20.84 0.51
CA THR A 96 16.46 -19.60 0.14
C THR A 96 16.49 -19.33 -1.36
N GLY A 97 16.23 -20.33 -2.20
CA GLY A 97 16.12 -20.20 -3.65
C GLY A 97 14.71 -19.94 -4.19
N LEU A 98 13.70 -19.79 -3.33
CA LEU A 98 12.33 -19.55 -3.79
C LEU A 98 12.21 -18.14 -4.42
N PRO A 99 11.53 -18.01 -5.58
CA PRO A 99 11.34 -16.72 -6.22
C PRO A 99 10.50 -15.80 -5.32
N GLY A 100 11.08 -14.65 -4.95
CA GLY A 100 10.33 -13.55 -4.33
C GLY A 100 9.40 -12.88 -5.35
N ARG A 101 8.37 -12.19 -4.86
CA ARG A 101 7.49 -11.35 -5.69
C ARG A 101 7.94 -9.89 -5.74
N GLY A 102 9.06 -9.57 -5.09
CA GLY A 102 9.56 -8.20 -4.95
C GLY A 102 8.77 -7.39 -3.92
N ASP A 103 9.02 -6.08 -3.93
CA ASP A 103 8.43 -5.12 -3.02
C ASP A 103 6.92 -5.00 -3.24
N THR A 104 6.18 -4.81 -2.15
CA THR A 104 4.78 -4.38 -2.21
C THR A 104 4.76 -2.86 -2.19
N VAL A 105 4.22 -2.25 -3.24
CA VAL A 105 4.30 -0.79 -3.45
C VAL A 105 2.90 -0.20 -3.57
N VAL A 106 2.57 0.75 -2.72
CA VAL A 106 1.34 1.53 -2.74
C VAL A 106 1.69 2.97 -3.11
N GLY A 107 1.01 3.49 -4.12
CA GLY A 107 1.13 4.88 -4.56
C GLY A 107 0.60 5.88 -3.53
N ASN A 108 0.41 7.12 -3.99
CA ASN A 108 -0.12 8.22 -3.19
C ASN A 108 -1.65 8.30 -3.34
N ASP A 109 -2.37 8.91 -2.40
CA ASP A 109 -3.84 9.08 -2.46
C ASP A 109 -4.61 7.74 -2.59
N VAL A 110 -4.09 6.66 -1.99
CA VAL A 110 -4.74 5.34 -2.06
C VAL A 110 -5.70 5.15 -0.89
N TRP A 111 -6.92 4.72 -1.19
CA TRP A 111 -7.93 4.40 -0.18
C TRP A 111 -8.15 2.89 -0.07
N PHE A 112 -7.96 2.35 1.13
CA PHE A 112 -8.30 0.96 1.49
C PHE A 112 -9.55 0.92 2.35
N GLY A 113 -10.56 0.19 1.88
CA GLY A 113 -11.73 -0.16 2.66
C GLY A 113 -11.41 -1.16 3.77
N HIS A 114 -12.30 -1.24 4.76
CA HIS A 114 -12.20 -2.15 5.90
C HIS A 114 -11.85 -3.58 5.47
N GLY A 115 -10.85 -4.19 6.11
CA GLY A 115 -10.48 -5.59 5.89
C GLY A 115 -9.85 -5.91 4.53
N ALA A 116 -9.38 -4.91 3.77
CA ALA A 116 -8.65 -5.16 2.54
C ALA A 116 -7.34 -5.94 2.80
N THR A 117 -6.98 -6.85 1.91
CA THR A 117 -5.76 -7.66 2.00
C THR A 117 -4.96 -7.54 0.71
N VAL A 118 -3.70 -7.17 0.81
CA VAL A 118 -2.76 -7.04 -0.31
C VAL A 118 -1.78 -8.21 -0.28
N MET A 119 -1.70 -8.95 -1.39
CA MET A 119 -0.78 -10.07 -1.53
C MET A 119 0.66 -9.60 -1.84
N PRO A 120 1.69 -10.44 -1.61
CA PRO A 120 3.07 -10.03 -1.79
C PRO A 120 3.40 -9.58 -3.22
N GLY A 121 4.18 -8.51 -3.34
CA GLY A 121 4.72 -8.01 -4.61
C GLY A 121 3.74 -7.23 -5.48
N VAL A 122 2.55 -6.93 -4.96
CA VAL A 122 1.54 -6.15 -5.69
C VAL A 122 1.91 -4.68 -5.71
N ARG A 123 1.74 -4.04 -6.88
CA ARG A 123 1.78 -2.59 -7.04
C ARG A 123 0.38 -2.01 -7.11
N ILE A 124 0.08 -1.03 -6.26
CA ILE A 124 -1.20 -0.31 -6.23
C ILE A 124 -0.95 1.13 -6.68
N GLY A 125 -1.54 1.53 -7.81
CA GLY A 125 -1.34 2.85 -8.41
C GLY A 125 -1.86 4.01 -7.55
N HIS A 126 -1.41 5.21 -7.88
CA HIS A 126 -1.81 6.47 -7.27
C HIS A 126 -3.32 6.69 -7.40
N GLY A 127 -3.99 7.22 -6.39
CA GLY A 127 -5.42 7.51 -6.44
C GLY A 127 -6.32 6.27 -6.47
N ALA A 128 -5.76 5.05 -6.36
CA ALA A 128 -6.54 3.82 -6.42
C ALA A 128 -7.47 3.67 -5.20
N ILE A 129 -8.57 2.94 -5.39
CA ILE A 129 -9.52 2.58 -4.33
C ILE A 129 -9.63 1.07 -4.26
N VAL A 130 -9.29 0.51 -3.10
CA VAL A 130 -9.43 -0.91 -2.78
C VAL A 130 -10.68 -1.06 -1.92
N GLY A 131 -11.72 -1.68 -2.46
CA GLY A 131 -12.99 -1.90 -1.76
C GLY A 131 -12.83 -2.74 -0.49
N ALA A 132 -13.78 -2.61 0.45
CA ALA A 132 -13.79 -3.39 1.68
C ALA A 132 -13.77 -4.91 1.43
N GLY A 133 -13.02 -5.64 2.24
CA GLY A 133 -12.86 -7.11 2.16
C GLY A 133 -12.16 -7.61 0.90
N SER A 134 -11.56 -6.73 0.08
CA SER A 134 -10.91 -7.14 -1.16
C SER A 134 -9.62 -7.90 -0.90
N VAL A 135 -9.32 -8.91 -1.72
CA VAL A 135 -8.02 -9.62 -1.72
C VAL A 135 -7.28 -9.30 -3.01
N VAL A 136 -6.37 -8.35 -2.95
CA VAL A 136 -5.62 -7.82 -4.09
C VAL A 136 -4.47 -8.76 -4.42
N THR A 137 -4.61 -9.47 -5.54
CA THR A 137 -3.68 -10.53 -5.99
C THR A 137 -2.85 -10.14 -7.20
N ARG A 138 -3.11 -8.95 -7.78
CA ARG A 138 -2.50 -8.41 -8.99
C ARG A 138 -2.43 -6.89 -8.88
N ASP A 139 -1.56 -6.29 -9.68
CA ASP A 139 -1.40 -4.84 -9.72
C ASP A 139 -2.71 -4.10 -10.02
N VAL A 140 -2.84 -2.92 -9.41
CA VAL A 140 -3.99 -2.03 -9.57
C VAL A 140 -3.50 -0.79 -10.32
N PRO A 141 -4.14 -0.40 -11.44
CA PRO A 141 -3.74 0.79 -12.18
C PRO A 141 -3.99 2.07 -11.38
N ASP A 142 -3.31 3.15 -11.74
CA ASP A 142 -3.57 4.48 -11.19
C ASP A 142 -5.06 4.83 -11.34
N TYR A 143 -5.64 5.38 -10.28
CA TYR A 143 -7.04 5.74 -10.16
C TYR A 143 -8.01 4.57 -10.39
N GLY A 144 -7.53 3.33 -10.37
CA GLY A 144 -8.33 2.11 -10.47
C GLY A 144 -9.15 1.86 -9.21
N ILE A 145 -10.40 1.43 -9.38
CA ILE A 145 -11.27 0.96 -8.30
C ILE A 145 -11.36 -0.55 -8.41
N VAL A 146 -10.90 -1.26 -7.38
CA VAL A 146 -10.93 -2.73 -7.33
C VAL A 146 -11.80 -3.23 -6.20
N GLY A 147 -12.40 -4.40 -6.39
CA GLY A 147 -13.26 -5.04 -5.39
C GLY A 147 -13.26 -6.57 -5.51
N GLY A 148 -13.51 -7.25 -4.40
CA GLY A 148 -13.78 -8.69 -4.35
C GLY A 148 -12.60 -9.57 -3.95
N ASN A 149 -12.84 -10.88 -3.90
CA ASN A 149 -11.85 -11.89 -3.57
C ASN A 149 -11.91 -13.05 -4.60
N PRO A 150 -10.94 -13.17 -5.51
CA PRO A 150 -9.83 -12.24 -5.73
C PRO A 150 -10.32 -10.90 -6.31
N ALA A 151 -9.64 -9.80 -5.96
CA ALA A 151 -10.02 -8.46 -6.40
C ALA A 151 -9.94 -8.32 -7.93
N ARG A 152 -10.88 -7.57 -8.50
CA ARG A 152 -10.96 -7.25 -9.93
C ARG A 152 -11.18 -5.77 -10.11
N LEU A 153 -10.65 -5.21 -11.20
CA LEU A 153 -10.95 -3.85 -11.61
C LEU A 153 -12.45 -3.74 -11.92
N VAL A 154 -13.11 -2.81 -11.23
CA VAL A 154 -14.52 -2.46 -11.45
C VAL A 154 -14.58 -1.37 -12.52
N ARG A 155 -13.79 -0.31 -12.34
CA ARG A 155 -13.62 0.83 -13.26
C ARG A 155 -12.44 1.70 -12.82
N THR A 156 -12.05 2.66 -13.63
CA THR A 156 -11.21 3.79 -13.21
C THR A 156 -12.07 4.95 -12.67
N ARG A 157 -11.46 5.84 -11.87
CA ARG A 157 -12.12 7.08 -11.40
C ARG A 157 -12.28 8.10 -12.53
N PHE A 158 -11.33 8.13 -13.48
CA PHE A 158 -11.23 9.09 -14.56
C PHE A 158 -10.87 8.40 -15.89
N SER A 159 -10.90 9.16 -17.00
CA SER A 159 -10.39 8.71 -18.30
C SER A 159 -8.86 8.55 -18.27
N ASP A 160 -8.29 7.78 -19.19
CA ASP A 160 -6.83 7.60 -19.26
C ASP A 160 -6.08 8.93 -19.50
N GLU A 161 -6.67 9.85 -20.27
CA GLU A 161 -6.14 11.20 -20.50
C GLU A 161 -6.13 12.01 -19.20
N ASP A 162 -7.23 12.00 -18.45
CA ASP A 162 -7.35 12.69 -17.17
C ASP A 162 -6.43 12.10 -16.09
N VAL A 163 -6.26 10.77 -16.08
CA VAL A 163 -5.28 10.11 -15.21
C VAL A 163 -3.87 10.60 -15.53
N ALA A 164 -3.49 10.67 -16.80
CA ALA A 164 -2.18 11.19 -17.19
C ALA A 164 -1.96 12.64 -16.74
N ARG A 165 -2.99 13.50 -16.86
CA ARG A 165 -2.97 14.89 -16.37
C ARG A 165 -2.79 14.97 -14.86
N LEU A 166 -3.56 14.19 -14.11
CA LEU A 166 -3.46 14.11 -12.65
C LEU A 166 -2.08 13.62 -12.17
N LEU A 167 -1.52 12.62 -12.84
CA LEU A 167 -0.17 12.12 -12.56
C LEU A 167 0.90 13.17 -12.88
N ALA A 168 0.72 13.98 -13.91
CA ALA A 168 1.64 15.08 -14.23
C ALA A 168 1.58 16.22 -13.20
N VAL A 169 0.40 16.49 -12.64
CA VAL A 169 0.18 17.48 -11.58
C VAL A 169 0.80 17.03 -10.25
N ALA A 170 0.67 15.75 -9.92
CA ALA A 170 1.24 15.11 -8.72
C ALA A 170 1.07 15.95 -7.44
N TRP A 171 -0.17 16.34 -7.12
CA TRP A 171 -0.45 17.29 -6.04
C TRP A 171 0.08 16.84 -4.66
N TRP A 172 0.24 15.53 -4.45
CA TRP A 172 0.83 14.94 -3.23
C TRP A 172 2.30 15.32 -3.01
N ASP A 173 2.99 15.85 -4.03
CA ASP A 173 4.37 16.33 -3.94
C ASP A 173 4.47 17.84 -3.69
N TRP A 174 3.35 18.56 -3.67
CA TRP A 174 3.34 20.01 -3.42
C TRP A 174 3.75 20.35 -1.98
N PRO A 175 4.31 21.55 -1.73
CA PRO A 175 4.50 22.04 -0.36
C PRO A 175 3.18 22.06 0.42
N VAL A 176 3.20 21.67 1.70
CA VAL A 176 1.98 21.61 2.53
C VAL A 176 1.23 22.94 2.60
N SER A 177 1.94 24.08 2.53
CA SER A 177 1.30 25.40 2.50
C SER A 177 0.43 25.58 1.25
N LEU A 178 0.90 25.10 0.09
CA LEU A 178 0.16 25.15 -1.17
C LEU A 178 -1.02 24.18 -1.16
N ILE A 179 -0.84 22.97 -0.61
CA ILE A 179 -1.93 22.01 -0.39
C ILE A 179 -3.01 22.64 0.50
N THR A 180 -2.61 23.32 1.57
CA THR A 180 -3.54 23.97 2.51
C THR A 180 -4.32 25.10 1.84
N GLU A 181 -3.64 25.93 1.05
CA GLU A 181 -4.26 27.01 0.27
C GLU A 181 -5.29 26.47 -0.74
N HIS A 182 -4.97 25.36 -1.42
CA HIS A 182 -5.77 24.78 -2.50
C HIS A 182 -6.60 23.56 -2.08
N VAL A 183 -6.85 23.33 -0.79
CA VAL A 183 -7.56 22.13 -0.31
C VAL A 183 -8.94 21.94 -0.95
N ARG A 184 -9.66 23.04 -1.20
CA ARG A 184 -10.97 23.01 -1.88
C ARG A 184 -10.84 22.52 -3.33
N THR A 185 -9.82 22.99 -4.04
CA THR A 185 -9.50 22.56 -5.40
C THR A 185 -9.14 21.09 -5.44
N ILE A 186 -8.25 20.64 -4.54
CA ILE A 186 -7.83 19.23 -4.48
C ILE A 186 -9.00 18.30 -4.18
N MET A 187 -9.88 18.67 -3.24
CA MET A 187 -10.96 17.78 -2.80
C MET A 187 -12.22 17.83 -3.69
N SER A 188 -12.44 18.91 -4.43
CA SER A 188 -13.73 19.13 -5.12
C SER A 188 -13.68 19.94 -6.40
N GLY A 189 -12.52 20.47 -6.79
CA GLY A 189 -12.32 21.19 -8.04
C GLY A 189 -12.21 20.27 -9.25
N THR A 190 -12.11 20.86 -10.43
CA THR A 190 -11.83 20.11 -11.67
C THR A 190 -10.34 19.84 -11.82
N ILE A 191 -9.97 19.01 -12.80
CA ILE A 191 -8.57 18.76 -13.15
C ILE A 191 -7.93 20.05 -13.69
N GLU A 192 -8.69 20.84 -14.45
CA GLU A 192 -8.24 22.15 -14.95
C GLU A 192 -7.95 23.13 -13.80
N ASP A 193 -8.81 23.17 -12.78
CA ASP A 193 -8.57 24.00 -11.60
C ASP A 193 -7.30 23.58 -10.87
N LEU A 194 -7.06 22.27 -10.78
CA LEU A 194 -5.89 21.71 -10.12
C LEU A 194 -4.60 21.99 -10.90
N GLU A 195 -4.64 21.87 -12.23
CA GLU A 195 -3.53 22.27 -13.12
C GLU A 195 -3.23 23.77 -13.02
N ALA A 196 -4.26 24.61 -12.94
CA ALA A 196 -4.10 26.06 -12.78
C ALA A 196 -3.48 26.45 -11.43
N ALA A 197 -3.76 25.67 -10.37
CA ALA A 197 -3.18 25.83 -9.05
C ALA A 197 -1.77 25.23 -8.91
N ALA A 198 -1.36 24.37 -9.85
CA ALA A 198 -0.07 23.71 -9.79
C ALA A 198 1.06 24.74 -9.76
N PRO A 199 2.07 24.54 -8.89
CA PRO A 199 3.20 25.46 -8.83
C PRO A 199 3.85 25.46 -10.21
N ARG A 200 3.87 26.62 -10.87
CA ARG A 200 4.51 26.75 -12.18
C ARG A 200 5.96 26.32 -12.02
N GLY A 201 6.30 25.17 -12.61
CA GLY A 201 7.64 24.64 -12.52
C GLY A 201 8.64 25.69 -12.99
N ARG A 202 9.62 26.01 -12.14
CA ARG A 202 10.96 26.32 -12.65
C ARG A 202 11.32 25.11 -13.49
N ARG A 203 11.34 25.28 -14.82
CA ARG A 203 12.04 24.35 -15.71
C ARG A 203 13.49 24.31 -15.21
N GLY A 204 13.86 23.23 -14.53
CA GLY A 204 15.21 22.87 -14.18
C GLY A 204 15.57 21.62 -14.93
#